data_AF-A0A3B9SP90-F1
#
_entry.id   AF-A0A3B9SP90-F1
#
_cell.length_a   1.000
_cell.length_b   1.000
_cell.length_c   1.000
_cell.angle_alpha   90.00
_cell.angle_beta   90.00
_cell.angle_gamma   90.00
#
_symmetry.space_group_name_H-M   'P 1'
#
loop_
_entity.id
_entity.type
_entity.pdbx_description
1 polymer ?
#
loop_
_entity_poly.entity_id
_entity_poly.type
_entity_poly.pdbx_seq_one_letter_code
_entity_poly.pdbx_strand_id
1 'polypeptide(L)'
;MEFPLAGLARAFTLELAALMGVGFFLGRAVLLGEIAPFGSAFGAAAVFVHGPRGWLALAACLAGEATVLQGTNLAGSMLATIGAAIILRLLPGEAKQARLALPPVVAAMSVATKITLLAFAGPTLYGYVAVLFEAALAAALAYILVNALATRGHPLAGEEFFCLLVLVAGLVAGTGELRWSIVSLKGVLSRAFVLLAALVGGGGLGAAGGAVMGIIPGVSGAGVPATIGVYSFAGFAAGLLRRFGKVGVMLGFILGNILLALYIKDYHNLAGVLAETGLAVALAAAVPGRWLERLQGLLPAGALGAEIGEKKVKDVVRQRMRGWARMFAELSRTFAEVSTSTPESDEDKTLQELLHEIGERICSGCALYRACWERDFYRTYQDFLGALAYVEQRGSVTPENFPQHLRKRCLRLKEMCVALTCLYETYRVNRYWYRRLQESREIVAEHLRGVATIMENLSDELVQTADCAERLDEALRRRLKHLDIPVTSIDIAPREDGRLEIVVKRPPCRGEMACRYIIAPLVSKVVRQPFSVVETDCPREGETGDCTFKLHPAHRYQVTVG
;
A
#
# COMPACT_ATOMS: atom_id res chain seq x y z
N MET A 1 10.56 -29.98 47.46
CA MET A 1 9.29 -30.40 46.82
C MET A 1 8.19 -29.47 47.28
N GLU A 2 7.94 -28.36 46.58
CA GLU A 2 6.67 -27.62 46.61
C GLU A 2 6.47 -27.05 45.20
N PHE A 3 5.44 -27.53 44.51
CA PHE A 3 5.20 -27.37 43.07
C PHE A 3 4.50 -26.02 42.72
N PRO A 4 4.66 -25.51 41.49
CA PRO A 4 3.99 -24.30 40.96
C PRO A 4 2.50 -24.52 40.61
N LEU A 5 1.75 -25.27 41.43
CA LEU A 5 0.35 -25.63 41.14
C LEU A 5 -0.64 -24.49 41.41
N ALA A 6 -0.32 -23.57 42.34
CA ALA A 6 -1.22 -22.47 42.69
C ALA A 6 -1.34 -21.40 41.57
N GLY A 7 -0.27 -21.16 40.81
CA GLY A 7 -0.27 -20.22 39.69
C GLY A 7 -1.07 -20.74 38.48
N LEU A 8 -0.93 -22.04 38.18
CA LEU A 8 -1.64 -22.71 37.10
C LEU A 8 -3.15 -22.82 37.40
N ALA A 9 -3.53 -23.15 38.64
CA ALA A 9 -4.94 -23.16 39.06
C ALA A 9 -5.60 -21.78 39.04
N ARG A 10 -4.86 -20.71 39.37
CA ARG A 10 -5.35 -19.32 39.28
C ARG A 10 -5.51 -18.84 37.84
N ALA A 11 -4.54 -19.12 36.97
CA ALA A 11 -4.67 -18.80 35.55
C ALA A 11 -5.87 -19.54 34.92
N PHE A 12 -6.08 -20.79 35.33
CA PHE A 12 -7.14 -21.66 34.84
C PHE A 12 -8.54 -21.24 35.29
N THR A 13 -8.68 -20.70 36.50
CA THR A 13 -9.94 -20.12 36.99
C THR A 13 -10.25 -18.78 36.32
N LEU A 14 -9.22 -17.99 35.98
CA LEU A 14 -9.38 -16.70 35.30
C LEU A 14 -9.84 -16.86 33.84
N GLU A 15 -9.28 -17.82 33.10
CA GLU A 15 -9.72 -18.12 31.72
C GLU A 15 -11.20 -18.55 31.68
N LEU A 16 -11.62 -19.40 32.62
CA LEU A 16 -13.00 -19.87 32.70
C LEU A 16 -13.96 -18.74 33.11
N ALA A 17 -13.58 -17.90 34.06
CA ALA A 17 -14.36 -16.73 34.46
C ALA A 17 -14.50 -15.73 33.30
N ALA A 18 -13.45 -15.51 32.50
CA ALA A 18 -13.50 -14.67 31.32
C ALA A 18 -14.46 -15.26 30.25
N LEU A 19 -14.39 -16.56 29.99
CA LEU A 19 -15.31 -17.24 29.06
C LEU A 19 -16.78 -17.14 29.51
N MET A 20 -17.04 -17.28 30.81
CA MET A 20 -18.39 -17.09 31.37
C MET A 20 -18.87 -15.64 31.25
N GLY A 21 -18.01 -14.66 31.55
CA GLY A 21 -18.35 -13.24 31.41
C GLY A 21 -18.66 -12.87 29.96
N VAL A 22 -17.81 -13.29 29.03
CA VAL A 22 -18.01 -13.09 27.58
C VAL A 22 -19.31 -13.75 27.11
N GLY A 23 -19.57 -14.99 27.55
CA GLY A 23 -20.80 -15.71 27.24
C GLY A 23 -22.06 -15.00 27.75
N PHE A 24 -22.04 -14.50 28.99
CA PHE A 24 -23.16 -13.75 29.57
C PHE A 24 -23.52 -12.50 28.77
N PHE A 25 -22.52 -11.68 28.40
CA PHE A 25 -22.77 -10.48 27.60
C PHE A 25 -23.19 -10.82 26.17
N LEU A 26 -22.59 -11.82 25.52
CA LEU A 26 -23.01 -12.25 24.18
C LEU A 26 -24.44 -12.80 24.17
N GLY A 27 -24.86 -13.52 25.22
CA GLY A 27 -26.25 -13.98 25.37
C GLY A 27 -27.26 -12.84 25.53
N ARG A 28 -26.85 -11.70 26.10
CA ARG A 28 -27.68 -10.49 26.20
C ARG A 28 -27.75 -9.68 24.90
N ALA A 29 -26.92 -9.99 23.90
CA ALA A 29 -26.81 -9.19 22.68
C ALA A 29 -27.96 -9.49 21.71
N VAL A 30 -29.03 -8.70 21.82
CA VAL A 30 -30.21 -8.79 20.94
C VAL A 30 -30.18 -7.68 19.89
N LEU A 31 -30.34 -8.05 18.62
CA LEU A 31 -30.50 -7.17 17.48
C LEU A 31 -32.00 -6.99 17.16
N LEU A 32 -32.38 -5.78 16.77
CA LEU A 32 -33.74 -5.39 16.38
C LEU A 32 -34.82 -5.74 17.42
N GLY A 33 -34.44 -5.85 18.69
CA GLY A 33 -35.33 -6.19 19.80
C GLY A 33 -35.69 -7.67 19.93
N GLU A 34 -35.52 -8.48 18.88
CA GLU A 34 -35.99 -9.87 18.86
C GLU A 34 -34.95 -10.91 18.39
N ILE A 35 -33.94 -10.50 17.61
CA ILE A 35 -32.99 -11.40 16.92
C ILE A 35 -31.74 -11.59 17.80
N ALA A 36 -31.47 -12.81 18.28
CA ALA A 36 -30.38 -13.08 19.22
C ALA A 36 -29.32 -14.08 18.68
N PRO A 37 -28.55 -13.72 17.63
CA PRO A 37 -27.66 -14.68 16.96
C PRO A 37 -26.36 -14.96 17.72
N PHE A 38 -25.97 -14.11 18.68
CA PHE A 38 -24.69 -14.21 19.39
C PHE A 38 -24.67 -15.33 20.44
N GLY A 39 -25.75 -15.49 21.20
CA GLY A 39 -25.85 -16.51 22.25
C GLY A 39 -25.77 -17.93 21.69
N SER A 40 -26.54 -18.22 20.62
CA SER A 40 -26.53 -19.50 19.92
C SER A 40 -25.19 -19.83 19.26
N ALA A 41 -24.56 -18.85 18.63
CA ALA A 41 -23.25 -19.02 18.02
C ALA A 41 -22.15 -19.30 19.05
N PHE A 42 -22.06 -18.48 20.12
CA PHE A 42 -21.00 -18.60 21.12
C PHE A 42 -21.19 -19.82 22.03
N GLY A 43 -22.41 -20.09 22.49
CA GLY A 43 -22.69 -21.25 23.34
C GLY A 43 -22.31 -22.57 22.67
N ALA A 44 -22.70 -22.75 21.40
CA ALA A 44 -22.36 -23.94 20.63
C ALA A 44 -20.84 -24.04 20.36
N ALA A 45 -20.20 -22.93 19.97
CA ALA A 45 -18.75 -22.89 19.72
C ALA A 45 -17.93 -23.20 20.99
N ALA A 46 -18.33 -22.65 22.16
CA ALA A 46 -17.64 -22.87 23.42
C ALA A 46 -17.69 -24.34 23.86
N VAL A 47 -18.85 -25.01 23.73
CA VAL A 47 -19.00 -26.44 24.03
C VAL A 47 -18.18 -27.31 23.10
N PHE A 48 -18.10 -26.95 21.82
CA PHE A 48 -17.33 -27.66 20.81
C PHE A 48 -15.82 -27.56 21.06
N VAL A 49 -15.29 -26.37 21.35
CA VAL A 49 -13.84 -26.15 21.52
C VAL A 49 -13.33 -26.58 22.89
N HIS A 50 -14.02 -26.22 23.98
CA HIS A 50 -13.52 -26.40 25.34
C HIS A 50 -14.02 -27.67 26.04
N GLY A 51 -14.72 -28.54 25.31
CA GLY A 51 -15.19 -29.79 25.88
C GLY A 51 -16.11 -29.53 27.08
N PRO A 52 -16.05 -30.34 28.16
CA PRO A 52 -17.03 -30.26 29.25
C PRO A 52 -17.07 -28.89 29.95
N ARG A 53 -15.98 -28.11 29.86
CA ARG A 53 -15.90 -26.75 30.41
C ARG A 53 -16.77 -25.76 29.65
N GLY A 54 -17.00 -25.99 28.36
CA GLY A 54 -17.85 -25.13 27.54
C GLY A 54 -19.31 -25.13 27.99
N TRP A 55 -19.76 -26.16 28.72
CA TRP A 55 -21.11 -26.17 29.31
C TRP A 55 -21.32 -25.07 30.35
N LEU A 56 -20.27 -24.66 31.08
CA LEU A 56 -20.34 -23.53 32.01
C LEU A 56 -20.47 -22.19 31.26
N ALA A 57 -19.75 -22.05 30.14
CA ALA A 57 -19.88 -20.88 29.27
C ALA A 57 -21.28 -20.82 28.61
N LEU A 58 -21.82 -21.97 28.18
CA LEU A 58 -23.18 -22.07 27.66
C LEU A 58 -24.22 -21.72 28.73
N ALA A 59 -24.06 -22.20 29.97
CA ALA A 59 -24.94 -21.82 31.08
C ALA A 59 -24.93 -20.30 31.34
N ALA A 60 -23.76 -19.66 31.24
CA ALA A 60 -23.66 -18.20 31.33
C ALA A 60 -24.36 -17.49 30.16
N CYS A 61 -24.28 -18.03 28.93
CA CYS A 61 -25.02 -17.50 27.78
C CYS A 61 -26.53 -17.59 27.98
N LEU A 62 -27.03 -18.75 28.40
CA LEU A 62 -28.45 -18.96 28.69
C LEU A 62 -28.94 -18.01 29.77
N ALA A 63 -28.13 -17.79 30.82
CA ALA A 63 -28.43 -16.80 31.85
C ALA A 63 -28.50 -15.38 31.27
N GLY A 64 -27.61 -15.03 30.34
CA GLY A 64 -27.67 -13.77 29.60
C GLY A 64 -28.96 -13.63 28.78
N GLU A 65 -29.30 -14.65 27.99
CA GLU A 65 -30.53 -14.68 27.18
C GLU A 65 -31.78 -14.51 28.05
N ALA A 66 -31.84 -15.19 29.20
CA ALA A 66 -32.96 -15.11 30.16
C ALA A 66 -33.20 -13.72 30.73
N THR A 67 -32.19 -12.85 30.74
CA THR A 67 -32.34 -11.48 31.25
C THR A 67 -32.95 -10.50 30.25
N VAL A 68 -32.99 -10.84 28.95
CA VAL A 68 -33.46 -9.93 27.88
C VAL A 68 -34.63 -10.53 27.12
N LEU A 69 -34.57 -11.82 26.77
CA LEU A 69 -35.62 -12.50 26.03
C LEU A 69 -36.71 -13.02 26.98
N GLN A 70 -37.96 -12.96 26.54
CA GLN A 70 -39.12 -13.47 27.27
C GLN A 70 -39.99 -14.35 26.36
N GLY A 71 -40.81 -15.22 26.96
CA GLY A 71 -41.81 -16.02 26.25
C GLY A 71 -41.23 -17.06 25.27
N THR A 72 -41.85 -17.18 24.11
CA THR A 72 -41.52 -18.18 23.07
C THR A 72 -40.15 -17.96 22.44
N ASN A 73 -39.69 -16.70 22.36
CA ASN A 73 -38.37 -16.35 21.84
C ASN A 73 -37.24 -16.86 22.74
N LEU A 74 -37.42 -16.79 24.07
CA LEU A 74 -36.47 -17.35 25.03
C LEU A 74 -36.42 -18.88 24.90
N ALA A 75 -37.59 -19.53 24.94
CA ALA A 75 -37.67 -20.99 24.83
C ALA A 75 -37.04 -21.50 23.53
N GLY A 76 -37.32 -20.83 22.41
CA GLY A 76 -36.74 -21.17 21.11
C GLY A 76 -35.22 -20.98 21.06
N SER A 77 -34.69 -19.88 21.61
CA SER A 77 -33.24 -19.63 21.66
C SER A 77 -32.52 -20.66 22.55
N MET A 78 -33.04 -20.93 23.75
CA MET A 78 -32.47 -21.93 24.66
C MET A 78 -32.49 -23.34 24.07
N LEU A 79 -33.60 -23.75 23.42
CA LEU A 79 -33.69 -25.06 22.78
C LEU A 79 -32.74 -25.17 21.58
N ALA A 80 -32.60 -24.11 20.78
CA ALA A 80 -31.66 -24.07 19.66
C ALA A 80 -30.22 -24.22 20.13
N THR A 81 -29.80 -23.44 21.13
CA THR A 81 -28.44 -23.43 21.67
C THR A 81 -28.06 -24.77 22.31
N ILE A 82 -28.91 -25.31 23.19
CA ILE A 82 -28.71 -26.59 23.86
C ILE A 82 -28.72 -27.74 22.84
N GLY A 83 -29.69 -27.74 21.93
CA GLY A 83 -29.82 -28.78 20.91
C GLY A 83 -28.62 -28.81 19.95
N ALA A 84 -28.14 -27.63 19.51
CA ALA A 84 -26.92 -27.54 18.72
C ALA A 84 -25.71 -28.09 19.49
N ALA A 85 -25.54 -27.69 20.75
CA ALA A 85 -24.44 -28.15 21.60
C ALA A 85 -24.43 -29.68 21.81
N ILE A 86 -25.61 -30.31 21.96
CA ILE A 86 -25.74 -31.77 22.09
C ILE A 86 -25.38 -32.49 20.79
N ILE A 87 -25.94 -32.06 19.65
CA ILE A 87 -25.69 -32.69 18.34
C ILE A 87 -24.19 -32.65 17.99
N LEU A 88 -23.53 -31.52 18.26
CA LEU A 88 -22.11 -31.35 18.01
C LEU A 88 -21.21 -32.27 18.84
N ARG A 89 -21.71 -32.79 19.96
CA ARG A 89 -21.01 -33.81 20.78
C ARG A 89 -21.18 -35.23 20.28
N LEU A 90 -22.29 -35.50 19.62
CA LEU A 90 -22.64 -36.83 19.11
C LEU A 90 -21.98 -37.12 17.76
N LEU A 91 -21.46 -36.10 17.06
CA LEU A 91 -20.74 -36.25 15.80
C LEU A 91 -19.35 -36.89 16.01
N PRO A 92 -19.01 -38.00 15.31
CA PRO A 92 -17.69 -38.63 15.38
C PRO A 92 -16.61 -37.70 14.82
N GLY A 93 -15.56 -37.45 15.59
CA GLY A 93 -14.71 -36.27 15.42
C GLY A 93 -13.44 -36.48 14.60
N GLU A 94 -13.49 -36.12 13.32
CA GLU A 94 -12.30 -35.52 12.68
C GLU A 94 -12.33 -34.01 12.91
N ALA A 95 -11.31 -33.48 13.60
CA ALA A 95 -11.30 -32.09 14.09
C ALA A 95 -11.47 -31.02 12.99
N LYS A 96 -11.17 -31.35 11.73
CA LYS A 96 -11.32 -30.43 10.58
C LYS A 96 -12.73 -30.46 9.98
N GLN A 97 -13.33 -31.64 9.82
CA GLN A 97 -14.71 -31.78 9.35
C GLN A 97 -15.73 -31.31 10.40
N ALA A 98 -15.45 -31.57 11.68
CA ALA A 98 -16.33 -31.17 12.78
C ALA A 98 -16.40 -29.64 12.97
N ARG A 99 -15.33 -28.89 12.65
CA ARG A 99 -15.35 -27.40 12.64
C ARG A 99 -16.24 -26.83 11.55
N LEU A 100 -16.26 -27.46 10.37
CA LEU A 100 -17.11 -27.03 9.25
C LEU A 100 -18.58 -27.45 9.45
N ALA A 101 -18.83 -28.46 10.28
CA ALA A 101 -20.18 -28.90 10.66
C ALA A 101 -20.88 -27.96 11.68
N LEU A 102 -20.13 -27.11 12.39
CA LEU A 102 -20.69 -26.22 13.42
C LEU A 102 -21.73 -25.21 12.86
N PRO A 103 -21.40 -24.39 11.84
CA PRO A 103 -22.35 -23.41 11.29
C PRO A 103 -23.68 -24.01 10.81
N PRO A 104 -23.70 -25.08 9.99
CA PRO A 104 -24.97 -25.62 9.50
C PRO A 104 -25.79 -26.26 10.62
N VAL A 105 -25.17 -26.84 11.66
CA VAL A 105 -25.91 -27.37 12.82
C VAL A 105 -26.56 -26.25 13.63
N VAL A 106 -25.85 -25.15 13.90
CA VAL A 106 -26.40 -23.98 14.61
C VAL A 106 -27.57 -23.38 13.83
N ALA A 107 -27.44 -23.20 12.51
CA ALA A 107 -28.54 -22.72 11.67
C ALA A 107 -29.72 -23.68 11.68
N ALA A 108 -29.50 -24.98 11.43
CA ALA A 108 -30.57 -25.98 11.36
C ALA A 108 -31.35 -26.06 12.66
N MET A 109 -30.67 -26.03 13.81
CA MET A 109 -31.33 -26.06 15.11
C MET A 109 -32.10 -24.77 15.42
N SER A 110 -31.54 -23.61 15.05
CA SER A 110 -32.23 -22.33 15.21
C SER A 110 -33.51 -22.27 14.37
N VAL A 111 -33.44 -22.71 13.11
CA VAL A 111 -34.58 -22.80 12.20
C VAL A 111 -35.60 -23.80 12.72
N ALA A 112 -35.21 -25.04 13.00
CA ALA A 112 -36.14 -26.09 13.41
C ALA A 112 -36.91 -25.71 14.69
N THR A 113 -36.22 -25.26 15.74
CA THR A 113 -36.86 -24.93 17.01
C THR A 113 -37.75 -23.69 16.91
N LYS A 114 -37.25 -22.59 16.33
CA LYS A 114 -37.99 -21.32 16.29
C LYS A 114 -39.13 -21.32 15.27
N ILE A 115 -38.98 -21.96 14.11
CA ILE A 115 -40.08 -22.12 13.14
C ILE A 115 -41.20 -22.97 13.73
N THR A 116 -40.87 -24.08 14.40
CA THR A 116 -41.88 -24.91 15.04
C THR A 116 -42.63 -24.14 16.12
N LEU A 117 -41.92 -23.43 17.02
CA LEU A 117 -42.57 -22.63 18.05
C LEU A 117 -43.41 -21.48 17.46
N LEU A 118 -42.93 -20.82 16.40
CA LEU A 118 -43.68 -19.77 15.71
C LEU A 118 -44.95 -20.31 15.05
N ALA A 119 -44.90 -21.50 14.47
CA ALA A 119 -46.06 -22.16 13.87
C ALA A 119 -47.18 -22.43 14.89
N PHE A 120 -46.82 -22.75 16.15
CA PHE A 120 -47.78 -22.97 17.23
C PHE A 120 -48.22 -21.70 17.96
N ALA A 121 -47.35 -20.68 18.06
CA ALA A 121 -47.64 -19.44 18.78
C ALA A 121 -48.42 -18.40 17.96
N GLY A 122 -48.36 -18.49 16.63
CA GLY A 122 -49.01 -17.56 15.70
C GLY A 122 -48.13 -17.27 14.49
N PRO A 123 -48.41 -17.85 13.31
CA PRO A 123 -47.53 -17.72 12.15
C PRO A 123 -47.60 -16.30 11.59
N THR A 124 -46.45 -15.63 11.53
CA THR A 124 -46.29 -14.34 10.86
C THR A 124 -45.17 -14.42 9.83
N LEU A 125 -45.38 -13.82 8.65
CA LEU A 125 -44.37 -13.83 7.59
C LEU A 125 -43.08 -13.11 8.03
N TYR A 126 -43.23 -12.02 8.80
CA TYR A 126 -42.10 -11.32 9.43
C TYR A 126 -41.30 -12.24 10.35
N GLY A 127 -41.96 -13.01 11.23
CA GLY A 127 -41.29 -13.93 12.15
C GLY A 127 -40.48 -15.01 11.44
N TYR A 128 -41.00 -15.59 10.34
CA TYR A 128 -40.25 -16.57 9.55
C TYR A 128 -39.00 -15.96 8.92
N VAL A 129 -39.10 -14.75 8.36
CA VAL A 129 -37.96 -14.04 7.77
C VAL A 129 -36.93 -13.66 8.85
N ALA A 130 -37.38 -13.21 10.03
CA ALA A 130 -36.52 -12.89 11.15
C ALA A 130 -35.74 -14.12 11.65
N VAL A 131 -36.40 -15.28 11.78
CA VAL A 131 -35.75 -16.55 12.18
C VAL A 131 -34.71 -17.01 11.16
N LEU A 132 -35.00 -16.90 9.86
CA LEU A 132 -34.05 -17.19 8.78
C LEU A 132 -32.82 -16.28 8.85
N PHE A 133 -33.04 -14.98 9.04
CA PHE A 133 -31.95 -14.01 9.18
C PHE A 133 -31.12 -14.25 10.44
N GLU A 134 -31.76 -14.56 11.56
CA GLU A 134 -31.08 -14.94 12.80
C GLU A 134 -30.22 -16.19 12.61
N ALA A 135 -30.76 -17.24 11.99
CA ALA A 135 -30.03 -18.48 11.75
C ALA A 135 -28.82 -18.28 10.83
N ALA A 136 -28.94 -17.44 9.80
CA ALA A 136 -27.84 -17.10 8.91
C ALA A 136 -26.73 -16.33 9.65
N LEU A 137 -27.10 -15.33 10.47
CA LEU A 137 -26.15 -14.59 11.31
C LEU A 137 -25.48 -15.50 12.35
N ALA A 138 -26.26 -16.34 13.02
CA ALA A 138 -25.75 -17.27 14.03
C ALA A 138 -24.76 -18.28 13.43
N ALA A 139 -25.02 -18.80 12.22
CA ALA A 139 -24.09 -19.68 11.52
C ALA A 139 -22.78 -18.97 11.15
N ALA A 140 -22.86 -17.77 10.57
CA ALA A 140 -21.69 -16.98 10.23
C ALA A 140 -20.84 -16.68 11.47
N LEU A 141 -21.48 -16.24 12.57
CA LEU A 141 -20.81 -15.99 13.84
C LEU A 141 -20.22 -17.27 14.45
N ALA A 142 -20.90 -18.42 14.35
CA ALA A 142 -20.42 -19.68 14.88
C ALA A 142 -19.12 -20.14 14.19
N TYR A 143 -19.04 -20.01 12.86
CA TYR A 143 -17.83 -20.28 12.09
C TYR A 143 -16.64 -19.43 12.56
N ILE A 144 -16.91 -18.15 12.78
CA ILE A 144 -15.91 -17.19 13.22
C ILE A 144 -15.44 -17.51 14.64
N LEU A 145 -16.38 -17.74 15.56
CA LEU A 145 -16.12 -17.98 16.96
C LEU A 145 -15.35 -19.27 17.22
N VAL A 146 -15.65 -20.34 16.48
CA VAL A 146 -14.90 -21.59 16.62
C VAL A 146 -13.44 -21.44 16.20
N ASN A 147 -13.18 -20.66 15.14
CA ASN A 147 -11.82 -20.38 14.71
C ASN A 147 -11.11 -19.48 15.71
N ALA A 148 -11.76 -18.41 16.18
CA ALA A 148 -11.21 -17.48 17.16
C ALA A 148 -10.92 -18.14 18.53
N LEU A 149 -11.75 -19.09 18.97
CA LEU A 149 -11.51 -19.83 20.22
C LEU A 149 -10.46 -20.95 20.06
N ALA A 150 -10.27 -21.49 18.85
CA ALA A 150 -9.36 -22.60 18.59
C ALA A 150 -7.91 -22.18 18.29
N THR A 151 -7.67 -20.97 17.79
CA THR A 151 -6.31 -20.47 17.48
C THR A 151 -5.71 -19.68 18.64
N ARG A 152 -4.47 -19.98 19.03
CA ARG A 152 -3.70 -19.25 20.06
C ARG A 152 -2.43 -18.67 19.44
N GLY A 153 -2.33 -17.34 19.39
CA GLY A 153 -1.04 -16.63 19.35
C GLY A 153 -0.40 -16.36 17.98
N HIS A 154 -1.16 -16.31 16.89
CA HIS A 154 -0.65 -15.82 15.60
C HIS A 154 -1.24 -14.43 15.27
N PRO A 155 -0.51 -13.59 14.51
CA PRO A 155 -1.04 -12.31 14.05
C PRO A 155 -2.31 -12.55 13.21
N LEU A 156 -3.37 -11.82 13.56
CA LEU A 156 -4.71 -12.00 13.00
C LEU A 156 -4.69 -11.71 11.49
N ALA A 157 -5.25 -12.62 10.69
CA ALA A 157 -5.56 -12.31 9.29
C ALA A 157 -6.62 -11.19 9.22
N GLY A 158 -6.69 -10.46 8.09
CA GLY A 158 -7.64 -9.34 7.94
C GLY A 158 -9.10 -9.72 8.21
N GLU A 159 -9.48 -10.94 7.86
CA GLU A 159 -10.81 -11.52 8.14
C GLU A 159 -11.02 -11.77 9.65
N GLU A 160 -10.04 -12.37 10.34
CA GLU A 160 -10.08 -12.63 11.79
C GLU A 160 -10.14 -11.32 12.59
N PHE A 161 -9.52 -10.25 12.08
CA PHE A 161 -9.59 -8.94 12.67
C PHE A 161 -11.00 -8.31 12.56
N PHE A 162 -11.64 -8.39 11.38
CA PHE A 162 -13.03 -7.92 11.24
C PHE A 162 -13.98 -8.70 12.15
N CYS A 163 -13.77 -10.00 12.24
CA CYS A 163 -14.48 -10.88 13.16
C CYS A 163 -14.33 -10.46 14.63
N LEU A 164 -13.12 -10.08 15.05
CA LEU A 164 -12.87 -9.53 16.38
C LEU A 164 -13.64 -8.23 16.60
N LEU A 165 -13.71 -7.34 15.61
CA LEU A 165 -14.51 -6.11 15.71
C LEU A 165 -16.00 -6.42 15.94
N VAL A 166 -16.55 -7.38 15.19
CA VAL A 166 -17.95 -7.82 15.32
C VAL A 166 -18.19 -8.45 16.69
N LEU A 167 -17.24 -9.25 17.20
CA LEU A 167 -17.33 -9.82 18.54
C LEU A 167 -17.36 -8.75 19.63
N VAL A 168 -16.44 -7.79 19.57
CA VAL A 168 -16.41 -6.67 20.53
C VAL A 168 -17.69 -5.85 20.44
N ALA A 169 -18.22 -5.64 19.24
CA ALA A 169 -19.52 -5.00 19.05
C ALA A 169 -20.68 -5.81 19.67
N GLY A 170 -20.67 -7.14 19.56
CA GLY A 170 -21.60 -8.03 20.24
C GLY A 170 -21.53 -7.89 21.76
N LEU A 171 -20.32 -7.85 22.34
CA LEU A 171 -20.12 -7.60 23.78
C LEU A 171 -20.69 -6.23 24.20
N VAL A 172 -20.42 -5.18 23.42
CA VAL A 172 -20.96 -3.84 23.69
C VAL A 172 -22.49 -3.81 23.58
N ALA A 173 -23.06 -4.48 22.58
CA ALA A 173 -24.52 -4.62 22.44
C ALA A 173 -25.13 -5.36 23.65
N GLY A 174 -24.46 -6.38 24.16
CA GLY A 174 -24.83 -7.15 25.35
C GLY A 174 -24.91 -6.37 26.66
N THR A 175 -24.24 -5.21 26.74
CA THR A 175 -24.36 -4.30 27.89
C THR A 175 -25.70 -3.53 27.93
N GLY A 176 -26.61 -3.85 27.01
CA GLY A 176 -27.90 -3.19 26.81
C GLY A 176 -28.80 -3.07 28.05
N GLU A 177 -29.48 -1.92 28.11
CA GLU A 177 -30.37 -1.38 29.16
C GLU A 177 -29.73 -0.86 30.46
N LEU A 178 -28.43 -1.02 30.69
CA LEU A 178 -27.75 -0.34 31.79
C LEU A 178 -27.61 1.17 31.48
N ARG A 179 -28.56 1.95 31.98
CA ARG A 179 -28.54 3.42 31.96
C ARG A 179 -28.23 3.94 33.35
N TRP A 180 -27.21 4.80 33.45
CA TRP A 180 -26.99 5.59 34.65
C TRP A 180 -27.54 6.99 34.40
N SER A 181 -28.76 7.25 34.86
CA SER A 181 -29.46 8.52 34.64
C SER A 181 -29.59 8.87 33.14
N ILE A 182 -28.81 9.85 32.64
CA ILE A 182 -28.86 10.38 31.27
C ILE A 182 -27.82 9.67 30.35
N VAL A 183 -26.87 8.91 30.91
CA VAL A 183 -25.77 8.29 30.18
C VAL A 183 -26.01 6.80 29.99
N SER A 184 -25.96 6.31 28.75
CA SER A 184 -26.01 4.89 28.45
C SER A 184 -24.61 4.28 28.40
N LEU A 185 -24.39 3.19 29.13
CA LEU A 185 -23.08 2.50 29.13
C LEU A 185 -22.73 2.01 27.71
N LYS A 186 -23.73 1.51 26.98
CA LYS A 186 -23.60 1.11 25.57
C LYS A 186 -23.09 2.26 24.68
N GLY A 187 -23.58 3.49 24.89
CA GLY A 187 -23.22 4.65 24.10
C GLY A 187 -21.82 5.19 24.40
N VAL A 188 -21.36 5.05 25.64
CA VAL A 188 -19.98 5.40 26.03
C VAL A 188 -18.99 4.39 25.45
N LEU A 189 -19.26 3.10 25.62
CA LEU A 189 -18.37 2.02 25.16
C LEU A 189 -18.24 2.00 23.63
N SER A 190 -19.33 2.20 22.89
CA SER A 190 -19.30 2.26 21.43
C SER A 190 -18.42 3.41 20.94
N ARG A 191 -18.61 4.62 21.47
CA ARG A 191 -17.80 5.81 21.11
C ARG A 191 -16.34 5.67 21.53
N ALA A 192 -16.08 5.13 22.72
CA ALA A 192 -14.73 4.88 23.19
C ALA A 192 -14.00 3.86 22.28
N PHE A 193 -14.70 2.83 21.82
CA PHE A 193 -14.16 1.86 20.88
C PHE A 193 -13.81 2.50 19.52
N VAL A 194 -14.70 3.32 18.96
CA VAL A 194 -14.43 4.02 17.70
C VAL A 194 -13.22 4.95 17.83
N LEU A 195 -13.12 5.69 18.94
CA LEU A 195 -11.95 6.51 19.25
C LEU A 195 -10.67 5.69 19.37
N LEU A 196 -10.71 4.56 20.06
CA LEU A 196 -9.58 3.63 20.17
C LEU A 196 -9.17 3.08 18.80
N ALA A 197 -10.14 2.64 17.98
CA ALA A 197 -9.87 2.16 16.63
C ALA A 197 -9.21 3.25 15.76
N ALA A 198 -9.70 4.50 15.85
CA ALA A 198 -9.11 5.63 15.16
C ALA A 198 -7.69 5.96 15.66
N LEU A 199 -7.42 5.87 16.97
CA LEU A 199 -6.09 6.06 17.56
C LEU A 199 -5.11 4.98 17.11
N VAL A 200 -5.53 3.71 17.13
CA VAL A 200 -4.64 2.57 16.82
C VAL A 200 -4.38 2.47 15.30
N GLY A 201 -5.42 2.53 14.47
CA GLY A 201 -5.33 2.22 13.03
C GLY A 201 -5.68 3.37 12.08
N GLY A 202 -5.85 4.60 12.58
CA GLY A 202 -6.10 5.77 11.74
C GLY A 202 -7.48 5.76 11.08
N GLY A 203 -7.62 6.49 9.97
CA GLY A 203 -8.91 6.74 9.31
C GLY A 203 -9.64 5.47 8.87
N GLY A 204 -8.91 4.48 8.32
CA GLY A 204 -9.51 3.22 7.86
C GLY A 204 -10.09 2.39 9.00
N LEU A 205 -9.32 2.21 10.08
CA LEU A 205 -9.76 1.44 11.25
C LEU A 205 -10.86 2.16 12.03
N GLY A 206 -10.74 3.49 12.14
CA GLY A 206 -11.79 4.33 12.72
C GLY A 206 -13.11 4.22 11.94
N ALA A 207 -13.06 4.23 10.61
CA ALA A 207 -14.24 4.05 9.77
C ALA A 207 -14.87 2.66 9.94
N ALA A 208 -14.06 1.60 9.89
CA ALA A 208 -14.53 0.22 10.07
C ALA A 208 -15.13 0.01 11.48
N GLY A 209 -14.45 0.46 12.52
CA GLY A 209 -14.96 0.43 13.90
C GLY A 209 -16.24 1.24 14.06
N GLY A 210 -16.33 2.40 13.40
CA GLY A 210 -17.53 3.23 13.33
C GLY A 210 -18.70 2.54 12.63
N ALA A 211 -18.46 1.84 11.52
CA ALA A 211 -19.50 1.11 10.81
C ALA A 211 -20.08 -0.02 11.67
N VAL A 212 -19.21 -0.83 12.29
CA VAL A 212 -19.62 -1.95 13.13
C VAL A 212 -20.34 -1.45 14.39
N MET A 213 -19.79 -0.45 15.09
CA MET A 213 -20.41 0.10 16.30
C MET A 213 -21.67 0.92 16.01
N GLY A 214 -21.79 1.53 14.83
CA GLY A 214 -22.95 2.30 14.40
C GLY A 214 -24.23 1.47 14.24
N ILE A 215 -24.10 0.15 14.04
CA ILE A 215 -25.23 -0.79 14.01
C ILE A 215 -25.94 -0.80 15.37
N ILE A 216 -25.20 -0.70 16.48
CA ILE A 216 -25.76 -0.90 17.84
C ILE A 216 -26.76 0.20 18.23
N PRO A 217 -26.45 1.52 18.12
CA PRO A 217 -27.44 2.56 18.35
C PRO A 217 -28.53 2.57 17.27
N GLY A 218 -28.16 2.34 16.01
CA GLY A 218 -29.06 2.38 14.86
C GLY A 218 -30.22 1.40 14.96
N VAL A 219 -29.98 0.24 15.56
CA VAL A 219 -30.98 -0.80 15.79
C VAL A 219 -32.04 -0.42 16.85
N SER A 220 -31.79 0.58 17.69
CA SER A 220 -32.70 1.01 18.76
C SER A 220 -33.64 2.19 18.41
N GLY A 221 -33.69 2.63 17.15
CA GLY A 221 -34.59 3.69 16.71
C GLY A 221 -34.75 3.79 15.18
N ALA A 222 -35.72 4.58 14.71
CA ALA A 222 -36.15 4.68 13.30
C ALA A 222 -35.13 5.33 12.31
N GLY A 223 -33.85 5.44 12.67
CA GLY A 223 -32.79 6.13 11.91
C GLY A 223 -31.62 5.25 11.49
N VAL A 224 -31.84 3.93 11.36
CA VAL A 224 -30.80 2.88 11.23
C VAL A 224 -29.68 3.22 10.22
N PRO A 225 -29.94 3.60 8.95
CA PRO A 225 -28.87 3.78 7.97
C PRO A 225 -28.01 5.03 8.23
N ALA A 226 -28.63 6.10 8.75
CA ALA A 226 -27.94 7.37 8.97
C ALA A 226 -26.92 7.27 10.10
N THR A 227 -27.26 6.56 11.18
CA THR A 227 -26.36 6.38 12.33
C THR A 227 -25.07 5.61 12.00
N ILE A 228 -25.17 4.56 11.18
CA ILE A 228 -24.00 3.80 10.68
C ILE A 228 -23.08 4.73 9.88
N GLY A 229 -23.65 5.49 8.93
CA GLY A 229 -22.89 6.42 8.10
C GLY A 229 -22.15 7.47 8.93
N VAL A 230 -22.81 8.04 9.94
CA VAL A 230 -22.20 9.09 10.75
C VAL A 230 -21.16 8.55 11.74
N TYR A 231 -21.37 7.39 12.38
CA TYR A 231 -20.34 6.79 13.23
C TYR A 231 -19.11 6.40 12.40
N SER A 232 -19.32 5.88 11.19
CA SER A 232 -18.24 5.58 10.23
C SER A 232 -17.47 6.86 9.86
N PHE A 233 -18.18 7.94 9.55
CA PHE A 233 -17.56 9.22 9.22
C PHE A 233 -16.84 9.84 10.43
N ALA A 234 -17.43 9.80 11.62
CA ALA A 234 -16.81 10.31 12.84
C ALA A 234 -15.52 9.56 13.18
N GLY A 235 -15.52 8.23 13.02
CA GLY A 235 -14.31 7.41 13.17
C GLY A 235 -13.26 7.70 12.09
N PHE A 236 -13.68 7.88 10.83
CA PHE A 236 -12.81 8.29 9.74
C PHE A 236 -12.15 9.66 9.99
N ALA A 237 -12.96 10.67 10.33
CA ALA A 237 -12.51 12.03 10.60
C ALA A 237 -11.55 12.07 11.80
N ALA A 238 -11.87 11.35 12.87
CA ALA A 238 -10.98 11.15 14.01
C ALA A 238 -9.64 10.53 13.57
N GLY A 239 -9.68 9.47 12.78
CA GLY A 239 -8.47 8.78 12.33
C GLY A 239 -7.63 9.55 11.31
N LEU A 240 -8.24 10.44 10.51
CA LEU A 240 -7.55 11.31 9.56
C LEU A 240 -6.67 12.35 10.30
N LEU A 241 -7.16 12.85 11.44
CA LEU A 241 -6.46 13.81 12.28
C LEU A 241 -5.46 13.17 13.25
N ARG A 242 -5.22 11.86 13.15
CA ARG A 242 -4.22 11.15 13.96
C ARG A 242 -2.81 11.73 13.83
N ARG A 243 -2.48 12.33 12.68
CA ARG A 243 -1.19 13.03 12.46
C ARG A 243 -0.91 14.15 13.46
N PHE A 244 -1.95 14.71 14.08
CA PHE A 244 -1.85 15.73 15.13
C PHE A 244 -1.86 15.13 16.56
N GLY A 245 -1.59 13.84 16.69
CA GLY A 245 -1.57 13.12 17.97
C GLY A 245 -2.97 12.85 18.54
N LYS A 246 -3.04 12.52 19.84
CA LYS A 246 -4.29 12.15 20.53
C LYS A 246 -5.34 13.25 20.48
N VAL A 247 -4.91 14.50 20.62
CA VAL A 247 -5.80 15.67 20.61
C VAL A 247 -6.47 15.83 19.25
N GLY A 248 -5.74 15.60 18.15
CA GLY A 248 -6.30 15.61 16.80
C GLY A 248 -7.42 14.59 16.61
N VAL A 249 -7.23 13.36 17.12
CA VAL A 249 -8.25 12.30 17.02
C VAL A 249 -9.51 12.66 17.81
N MET A 250 -9.36 13.22 19.01
CA MET A 250 -10.50 13.69 19.83
C MET A 250 -11.27 14.80 19.13
N LEU A 251 -10.56 15.80 18.59
CA LEU A 251 -11.17 16.90 17.84
C LEU A 251 -11.91 16.41 16.60
N GLY A 252 -11.33 15.47 15.83
CA GLY A 252 -11.98 14.88 14.67
C GLY A 252 -13.24 14.09 15.02
N PHE A 253 -13.24 13.39 16.15
CA PHE A 253 -14.41 12.65 16.62
C PHE A 253 -15.52 13.58 17.11
N ILE A 254 -15.17 14.67 17.81
CA ILE A 254 -16.13 15.70 18.22
C ILE A 254 -16.75 16.35 16.98
N LEU A 255 -15.93 16.71 15.98
CA LEU A 255 -16.40 17.25 14.70
C LEU A 255 -17.40 16.30 14.01
N GLY A 256 -17.08 15.00 13.98
CA GLY A 256 -17.97 13.97 13.45
C GLY A 256 -19.30 13.85 14.20
N ASN A 257 -19.28 13.97 15.54
CA ASN A 257 -20.50 13.97 16.35
C ASN A 257 -21.33 15.26 16.23
N ILE A 258 -20.69 16.41 15.97
CA ILE A 258 -21.42 17.64 15.65
C ILE A 258 -22.21 17.46 14.35
N LEU A 259 -21.63 16.78 13.34
CA LEU A 259 -22.34 16.43 12.11
C LEU A 259 -23.53 15.50 12.39
N LEU A 260 -23.40 14.55 13.34
CA LEU A 260 -24.50 13.68 13.79
C LEU A 260 -25.66 14.46 14.39
N ALA A 261 -25.34 15.46 15.21
CA ALA A 261 -26.34 16.29 15.87
C ALA A 261 -27.21 17.09 14.88
N LEU A 262 -26.68 17.44 13.70
CA LEU A 262 -27.46 18.10 12.64
C LEU A 262 -28.49 17.19 11.97
N TYR A 263 -28.32 15.87 12.07
CA TYR A 263 -29.19 14.89 11.41
C TYR A 263 -30.27 14.32 12.35
N ILE A 264 -30.03 14.34 13.67
CA ILE A 264 -30.97 13.88 14.68
C ILE A 264 -31.90 15.05 15.05
N LYS A 265 -33.15 15.02 14.58
CA LYS A 265 -34.16 16.06 14.85
C LYS A 265 -34.71 16.08 16.28
N ASP A 266 -34.37 15.09 17.11
CA ASP A 266 -34.86 14.96 18.49
C ASP A 266 -33.93 15.66 19.50
N TYR A 267 -34.24 16.92 19.82
CA TYR A 267 -33.50 17.75 20.79
C TYR A 267 -33.45 17.17 22.22
N HIS A 268 -34.38 16.28 22.59
CA HIS A 268 -34.51 15.77 23.97
C HIS A 268 -33.34 14.85 24.41
N ASN A 269 -32.58 14.28 23.47
CA ASN A 269 -31.46 13.37 23.76
C ASN A 269 -30.07 13.97 23.52
N LEU A 270 -29.99 15.25 23.11
CA LEU A 270 -28.72 15.89 22.76
C LEU A 270 -27.75 15.98 23.94
N ALA A 271 -28.27 16.28 25.14
CA ALA A 271 -27.47 16.34 26.36
C ALA A 271 -26.83 14.99 26.72
N GLY A 272 -27.56 13.88 26.54
CA GLY A 272 -27.04 12.54 26.76
C GLY A 272 -25.98 12.15 25.74
N VAL A 273 -26.19 12.48 24.46
CA VAL A 273 -25.20 12.23 23.40
C VAL A 273 -23.90 13.00 23.65
N LEU A 274 -23.99 14.26 24.08
CA LEU A 274 -22.81 15.07 24.43
C LEU A 274 -22.09 14.52 25.68
N ALA A 275 -22.85 14.12 26.71
CA ALA A 275 -22.27 13.53 27.92
C ALA A 275 -21.56 12.19 27.62
N GLU A 276 -22.18 11.32 26.81
CA GLU A 276 -21.58 10.05 26.37
C GLU A 276 -20.31 10.29 25.55
N THR A 277 -20.32 11.28 24.66
CA THR A 277 -19.17 11.64 23.83
C THR A 277 -18.04 12.22 24.68
N GLY A 278 -18.35 13.11 25.62
CA GLY A 278 -17.38 13.69 26.56
C GLY A 278 -16.71 12.63 27.42
N LEU A 279 -17.50 11.68 27.95
CA LEU A 279 -16.95 10.58 28.75
C LEU A 279 -16.09 9.63 27.91
N ALA A 280 -16.50 9.31 26.67
CA ALA A 280 -15.70 8.50 25.75
C ALA A 280 -14.37 9.18 25.39
N VAL A 281 -14.37 10.50 25.18
CA VAL A 281 -13.16 11.29 24.93
C VAL A 281 -12.24 11.28 26.15
N ALA A 282 -12.80 11.46 27.36
CA ALA A 282 -12.02 11.38 28.60
C ALA A 282 -11.38 10.00 28.81
N LEU A 283 -12.12 8.92 28.53
CA LEU A 283 -11.59 7.56 28.55
C LEU A 283 -10.46 7.38 27.54
N ALA A 284 -10.64 7.84 26.30
CA ALA A 284 -9.60 7.77 25.27
C ALA A 284 -8.36 8.61 25.63
N ALA A 285 -8.52 9.72 26.35
CA ALA A 285 -7.42 10.54 26.85
C ALA A 285 -6.62 9.83 27.96
N ALA A 286 -7.32 9.13 28.85
CA ALA A 286 -6.72 8.38 29.94
C ALA A 286 -5.90 7.16 29.49
N VAL A 287 -6.09 6.68 28.25
CA VAL A 287 -5.37 5.52 27.72
C VAL A 287 -3.90 5.87 27.49
N PRO A 288 -2.95 5.22 28.18
CA PRO A 288 -1.52 5.51 28.04
C PRO A 288 -0.97 5.03 26.69
N GLY A 289 0.05 5.73 26.16
CA GLY A 289 0.64 5.42 24.84
C GLY A 289 1.14 3.97 24.70
N ARG A 290 1.68 3.40 25.78
CA ARG A 290 2.16 2.00 25.82
C ARG A 290 1.08 0.96 25.49
N TRP A 291 -0.17 1.23 25.85
CA TRP A 291 -1.28 0.33 25.52
C TRP A 291 -1.63 0.43 24.05
N LEU A 292 -1.58 1.63 23.49
CA LEU A 292 -1.82 1.86 22.07
C LEU A 292 -0.78 1.15 21.21
N GLU A 293 0.50 1.20 21.59
CA GLU A 293 1.60 0.50 20.90
C GLU A 293 1.42 -1.04 20.95
N ARG A 294 1.01 -1.59 22.10
CA ARG A 294 0.70 -3.03 22.20
C ARG A 294 -0.47 -3.43 21.31
N LEU A 295 -1.51 -2.60 21.24
CA LEU A 295 -2.66 -2.81 20.36
C LEU A 295 -2.27 -2.72 18.88
N GLN A 296 -1.35 -1.82 18.52
CA GLN A 296 -0.81 -1.73 17.15
C GLN A 296 -0.03 -2.99 16.76
N GLY A 297 0.72 -3.59 17.69
CA GLY A 297 1.42 -4.86 17.45
C GLY A 297 0.52 -6.08 17.21
N LEU A 298 -0.77 -5.99 17.57
CA LEU A 298 -1.77 -7.04 17.31
C LEU A 298 -2.50 -6.85 15.96
N LEU A 299 -2.31 -5.70 15.30
CA LEU A 299 -2.95 -5.42 14.03
C LEU A 299 -2.23 -6.12 12.87
N PRO A 300 -2.97 -6.58 11.84
CA PRO A 300 -2.36 -7.05 10.61
C PRO A 300 -1.55 -5.92 9.95
N ALA A 301 -0.39 -6.28 9.37
CA ALA A 301 0.54 -5.33 8.77
C ALA A 301 -0.09 -4.38 7.72
N GLY A 302 -1.21 -4.78 7.09
CA GLY A 302 -1.96 -3.95 6.14
C GLY A 302 -2.92 -2.92 6.75
N ALA A 303 -3.26 -3.01 8.04
CA ALA A 303 -4.21 -2.09 8.71
C ALA A 303 -3.55 -0.77 9.16
N LEU A 304 -2.22 -0.77 9.34
CA LEU A 304 -1.44 0.42 9.66
C LEU A 304 -1.11 1.14 8.34
N GLY A 305 -2.08 1.88 7.80
CA GLY A 305 -2.00 2.57 6.50
C GLY A 305 -0.95 3.67 6.34
N ALA A 306 0.22 3.57 6.98
CA ALA A 306 1.34 4.50 6.84
C ALA A 306 2.43 4.03 5.87
N GLU A 307 2.64 2.72 5.66
CA GLU A 307 3.71 2.22 4.76
C GLU A 307 3.30 2.04 3.29
N ILE A 308 2.00 1.95 3.02
CA ILE A 308 1.48 1.78 1.65
C ILE A 308 1.68 3.07 0.82
N GLY A 309 1.77 4.24 1.46
CA GLY A 309 1.98 5.52 0.79
C GLY A 309 3.38 5.66 0.19
N GLU A 310 4.44 5.42 0.98
CA GLU A 310 5.81 5.61 0.49
C GLU A 310 6.25 4.58 -0.54
N LYS A 311 5.94 3.29 -0.32
CA LYS A 311 6.30 2.23 -1.28
C LYS A 311 5.59 2.43 -2.62
N LYS A 312 4.30 2.74 -2.59
CA LYS A 312 3.49 2.93 -3.81
C LYS A 312 3.85 4.23 -4.54
N VAL A 313 4.24 5.30 -3.84
CA VAL A 313 4.76 6.52 -4.47
C VAL A 313 6.13 6.27 -5.10
N LYS A 314 7.03 5.56 -4.41
CA LYS A 314 8.36 5.18 -4.96
C LYS A 314 8.22 4.30 -6.20
N ASP A 315 7.28 3.35 -6.22
CA ASP A 315 7.01 2.50 -7.38
C ASP A 315 6.43 3.28 -8.57
N VAL A 316 5.53 4.24 -8.32
CA VAL A 316 4.98 5.11 -9.37
C VAL A 316 6.06 6.02 -9.96
N VAL A 317 6.94 6.59 -9.12
CA VAL A 317 8.08 7.40 -9.58
C VAL A 317 9.05 6.56 -10.41
N ARG A 318 9.35 5.33 -9.97
CA ARG A 318 10.18 4.37 -10.72
C ARG A 318 9.61 4.08 -12.10
N GLN A 319 8.32 3.77 -12.20
CA GLN A 319 7.69 3.44 -13.47
C GLN A 319 7.72 4.64 -14.45
N ARG A 320 7.55 5.86 -13.94
CA ARG A 320 7.69 7.08 -14.73
C ARG A 320 9.11 7.30 -15.24
N MET A 321 10.12 7.19 -14.37
CA MET A 321 11.53 7.35 -14.76
C MET A 321 11.96 6.35 -15.83
N ARG A 322 11.58 5.07 -15.70
CA ARG A 322 11.81 4.05 -16.74
C ARG A 322 11.02 4.29 -18.03
N GLY A 323 9.87 4.95 -17.93
CA GLY A 323 9.12 5.43 -19.11
C GLY A 323 9.89 6.51 -19.85
N TRP A 324 10.44 7.48 -19.13
CA TRP A 324 11.27 8.55 -19.71
C TRP A 324 12.56 8.02 -20.33
N ALA A 325 13.28 7.13 -19.65
CA ALA A 325 14.49 6.50 -20.17
C ALA A 325 14.24 5.81 -21.53
N ARG A 326 13.15 5.04 -21.65
CA ARG A 326 12.77 4.38 -22.91
C ARG A 326 12.46 5.38 -24.03
N MET A 327 11.70 6.44 -23.73
CA MET A 327 11.40 7.46 -24.74
C MET A 327 12.68 8.16 -25.25
N PHE A 328 13.61 8.51 -24.37
CA PHE A 328 14.88 9.12 -24.77
C PHE A 328 15.77 8.17 -25.58
N ALA A 329 15.80 6.88 -25.21
CA ALA A 329 16.50 5.86 -25.97
C ALA A 329 15.90 5.67 -27.38
N GLU A 330 14.57 5.68 -27.48
CA GLU A 330 13.88 5.52 -28.76
C GLU A 330 14.09 6.73 -29.68
N LEU A 331 14.04 7.95 -29.13
CA LEU A 331 14.42 9.15 -29.87
C LEU A 331 15.87 9.09 -30.35
N SER A 332 16.81 8.69 -29.48
CA SER A 332 18.22 8.55 -29.86
C SER A 332 18.42 7.60 -31.05
N ARG A 333 17.66 6.51 -31.08
CA ARG A 333 17.69 5.52 -32.16
C ARG A 333 17.12 6.11 -33.45
N THR A 334 16.02 6.85 -33.40
CA THR A 334 15.45 7.53 -34.58
C THR A 334 16.43 8.55 -35.17
N PHE A 335 17.11 9.34 -34.34
CA PHE A 335 18.11 10.30 -34.82
C PHE A 335 19.35 9.60 -35.40
N ALA A 336 19.77 8.45 -34.85
CA ALA A 336 20.88 7.66 -35.38
C ALA A 336 20.55 6.96 -36.70
N GLU A 337 19.37 6.33 -36.83
CA GLU A 337 18.96 5.59 -38.04
C GLU A 337 18.89 6.52 -39.28
N VAL A 338 18.37 7.74 -39.12
CA VAL A 338 18.30 8.76 -40.18
C VAL A 338 19.68 9.30 -40.58
N SER A 339 20.68 9.16 -39.71
CA SER A 339 22.06 9.60 -39.99
C SER A 339 22.85 8.57 -40.79
N THR A 340 22.50 7.28 -40.65
CA THR A 340 23.20 6.16 -41.32
C THR A 340 22.72 5.84 -42.74
N SER A 341 21.63 6.45 -43.21
CA SER A 341 21.14 6.23 -44.58
C SER A 341 22.02 6.96 -45.61
N THR A 342 23.09 6.26 -46.03
CA THR A 342 23.80 6.32 -47.34
C THR A 342 24.48 7.63 -47.76
N PRO A 343 25.81 7.75 -47.59
CA PRO A 343 26.63 8.75 -48.28
C PRO A 343 27.20 8.26 -49.62
N GLU A 344 27.70 7.04 -49.71
CA GLU A 344 28.57 6.65 -50.84
C GLU A 344 27.83 6.38 -52.16
N SER A 345 26.58 5.93 -52.12
CA SER A 345 25.79 5.65 -53.35
C SER A 345 25.04 6.86 -53.90
N ASP A 346 25.00 7.96 -53.16
CA ASP A 346 24.30 9.20 -53.53
C ASP A 346 25.26 10.21 -54.17
N GLU A 347 26.54 10.20 -53.79
CA GLU A 347 27.56 11.12 -54.34
C GLU A 347 27.73 10.98 -55.85
N ASP A 348 27.86 9.75 -56.37
CA ASP A 348 27.98 9.51 -57.81
C ASP A 348 26.71 9.91 -58.57
N LYS A 349 25.53 9.74 -57.96
CA LYS A 349 24.24 10.12 -58.56
C LYS A 349 24.09 11.64 -58.60
N THR A 350 24.43 12.35 -57.53
CA THR A 350 24.33 13.81 -57.51
C THR A 350 25.32 14.47 -58.46
N LEU A 351 26.51 13.89 -58.64
CA LEU A 351 27.48 14.36 -59.64
C LEU A 351 26.99 14.12 -61.07
N GLN A 352 26.33 12.99 -61.33
CA GLN A 352 25.66 12.72 -62.62
C GLN A 352 24.49 13.68 -62.88
N GLU A 353 23.69 13.99 -61.87
CA GLU A 353 22.61 14.98 -61.95
C GLU A 353 23.15 16.38 -62.26
N LEU A 354 24.27 16.77 -61.65
CA LEU A 354 24.92 18.05 -61.93
C LEU A 354 25.41 18.13 -63.39
N LEU A 355 25.99 17.05 -63.91
CA LEU A 355 26.41 16.97 -65.32
C LEU A 355 25.22 16.98 -66.28
N HIS A 356 24.12 16.32 -65.93
CA HIS A 356 22.89 16.33 -66.71
C HIS A 356 22.26 17.73 -66.74
N GLU A 357 22.19 18.41 -65.59
CA GLU A 357 21.67 19.77 -65.48
C GLU A 357 22.48 20.78 -66.29
N ILE A 358 23.80 20.59 -66.38
CA ILE A 358 24.67 21.40 -67.25
C ILE A 358 24.38 21.15 -68.73
N GLY A 359 24.19 19.88 -69.11
CA GLY A 359 23.78 19.50 -70.47
C GLY A 359 22.44 20.13 -70.87
N GLU A 360 21.46 20.09 -69.97
CA GLU A 360 20.14 20.69 -70.18
C GLU A 360 20.20 22.21 -70.23
N ARG A 361 20.88 22.89 -69.30
CA ARG A 361 20.90 24.36 -69.25
C ARG A 361 21.69 25.00 -70.39
N ILE A 362 22.73 24.34 -70.90
CA ILE A 362 23.71 24.97 -71.82
C ILE A 362 23.77 24.27 -73.17
N CYS A 363 23.56 22.97 -73.25
CA CYS A 363 23.72 22.23 -74.50
C CYS A 363 22.40 22.01 -75.24
N SER A 364 21.26 21.86 -74.56
CA SER A 364 19.95 21.57 -75.18
C SER A 364 19.57 22.52 -76.33
N GLY A 365 19.78 23.83 -76.15
CA GLY A 365 19.51 24.86 -77.18
C GLY A 365 20.66 25.11 -78.17
N CYS A 366 21.64 24.22 -78.30
CA CYS A 366 22.87 24.46 -79.07
C CYS A 366 22.75 23.88 -80.47
N ALA A 367 23.20 24.62 -81.50
CA ALA A 367 23.24 24.12 -82.88
C ALA A 367 24.07 22.83 -83.05
N LEU A 368 25.01 22.56 -82.13
CA LEU A 368 25.87 21.38 -82.13
C LEU A 368 25.43 20.28 -81.16
N TYR A 369 24.22 20.36 -80.57
CA TYR A 369 23.72 19.39 -79.60
C TYR A 369 23.76 17.95 -80.13
N ARG A 370 23.18 17.70 -81.31
CA ARG A 370 23.17 16.37 -81.95
C ARG A 370 24.58 15.80 -82.15
N ALA A 371 25.54 16.65 -82.51
CA ALA A 371 26.92 16.21 -82.71
C ALA A 371 27.60 15.84 -81.38
N CYS A 372 27.37 16.62 -80.31
CA CYS A 372 28.04 16.44 -79.03
C CYS A 372 27.37 15.38 -78.13
N TRP A 373 26.04 15.33 -78.09
CA TRP A 373 25.27 14.53 -77.13
C TRP A 373 24.54 13.33 -77.75
N GLU A 374 24.31 13.27 -79.07
CA GLU A 374 23.75 12.08 -79.74
C GLU A 374 24.85 11.24 -80.41
N ARG A 375 25.74 11.88 -81.18
CA ARG A 375 26.79 11.17 -81.94
C ARG A 375 28.06 10.90 -81.13
N ASP A 376 28.57 11.91 -80.43
CA ASP A 376 29.83 11.82 -79.69
C ASP A 376 29.61 11.82 -78.16
N PHE A 377 28.48 11.28 -77.69
CA PHE A 377 28.03 11.34 -76.28
C PHE A 377 29.14 10.97 -75.29
N TYR A 378 29.73 9.78 -75.45
CA TYR A 378 30.69 9.24 -74.50
C TYR A 378 31.93 10.13 -74.35
N ARG A 379 32.41 10.68 -75.47
CA ARG A 379 33.58 11.56 -75.49
C ARG A 379 33.28 12.90 -74.82
N THR A 380 32.14 13.51 -75.16
CA THR A 380 31.70 14.77 -74.54
C THR A 380 31.47 14.60 -73.03
N TYR A 381 30.89 13.48 -72.60
CA TYR A 381 30.67 13.16 -71.20
C TYR A 381 31.99 13.00 -70.42
N GLN A 382 32.99 12.31 -71.00
CA GLN A 382 34.33 12.20 -70.41
C GLN A 382 35.04 13.56 -70.31
N ASP A 383 34.91 14.41 -71.33
CA ASP A 383 35.49 15.76 -71.30
C ASP A 383 34.87 16.61 -70.18
N PHE A 384 33.56 16.44 -69.91
CA PHE A 384 32.85 17.18 -68.87
C PHE A 384 33.19 16.63 -67.48
N LEU A 385 33.32 15.32 -67.31
CA LEU A 385 33.86 14.72 -66.09
C LEU A 385 35.27 15.23 -65.79
N GLY A 386 36.14 15.30 -66.80
CA GLY A 386 37.48 15.86 -66.65
C GLY A 386 37.48 17.33 -66.24
N ALA A 387 36.56 18.13 -66.79
CA ALA A 387 36.39 19.53 -66.41
C ALA A 387 35.84 19.67 -64.97
N LEU A 388 34.89 18.83 -64.58
CA LEU A 388 34.35 18.80 -63.22
C LEU A 388 35.42 18.43 -62.18
N ALA A 389 36.25 17.42 -62.47
CA ALA A 389 37.39 17.06 -61.63
C ALA A 389 38.41 18.20 -61.50
N TYR A 390 38.58 19.02 -62.54
CA TYR A 390 39.43 20.21 -62.48
C TYR A 390 38.83 21.31 -61.57
N VAL A 391 37.50 21.52 -61.65
CA VAL A 391 36.79 22.46 -60.77
C VAL A 391 36.85 21.99 -59.31
N GLU A 392 36.75 20.69 -59.06
CA GLU A 392 36.88 20.13 -57.71
C GLU A 392 38.25 20.42 -57.08
N GLN A 393 39.33 20.34 -57.86
CA GLN A 393 40.69 20.58 -57.36
C GLN A 393 41.05 22.07 -57.23
N ARG A 394 40.60 22.92 -58.16
CA ARG A 394 41.06 24.33 -58.26
C ARG A 394 39.97 25.38 -58.04
N GLY A 395 38.72 24.97 -57.84
CA GLY A 395 37.58 25.82 -57.53
C GLY A 395 36.95 26.53 -58.73
N SER A 396 37.62 26.61 -59.88
CA SER A 396 37.07 27.21 -61.11
C SER A 396 37.72 26.60 -62.36
N VAL A 397 37.02 26.71 -63.49
CA VAL A 397 37.52 26.27 -64.80
C VAL A 397 37.53 27.43 -65.79
N THR A 398 38.56 27.49 -66.62
CA THR A 398 38.65 28.44 -67.73
C THR A 398 38.65 27.68 -69.07
N PRO A 399 38.36 28.36 -70.20
CA PRO A 399 38.36 27.71 -71.51
C PRO A 399 39.67 26.98 -71.85
N GLU A 400 40.80 27.40 -71.30
CA GLU A 400 42.13 26.81 -71.51
C GLU A 400 42.28 25.42 -70.91
N ASN A 401 41.49 25.10 -69.89
CA ASN A 401 41.50 23.83 -69.18
C ASN A 401 40.74 22.72 -69.91
N PHE A 402 39.99 23.07 -70.95
CA PHE A 402 39.32 22.10 -71.82
C PHE A 402 40.26 21.55 -72.90
N PRO A 403 40.08 20.28 -73.30
CA PRO A 403 40.89 19.68 -74.35
C PRO A 403 40.70 20.41 -75.68
N GLN A 404 41.74 20.38 -76.53
CA GLN A 404 41.84 21.24 -77.71
C GLN A 404 40.67 21.05 -78.70
N HIS A 405 40.09 19.84 -78.77
CA HIS A 405 38.93 19.59 -79.62
C HIS A 405 37.67 20.28 -79.11
N LEU A 406 37.44 20.36 -77.80
CA LEU A 406 36.28 21.04 -77.23
C LEU A 406 36.42 22.57 -77.34
N ARG A 407 37.66 23.08 -77.18
CA ARG A 407 38.00 24.50 -77.41
C ARG A 407 37.67 24.99 -78.81
N LYS A 408 37.90 24.16 -79.83
CA LYS A 408 37.63 24.50 -81.24
C LYS A 408 36.17 24.25 -81.64
N ARG A 409 35.47 23.36 -80.93
CA ARG A 409 34.13 22.88 -81.30
C ARG A 409 32.98 23.54 -80.53
N CYS A 410 33.18 23.92 -79.28
CA CYS A 410 32.10 24.42 -78.42
C CYS A 410 31.85 25.92 -78.62
N LEU A 411 30.67 26.28 -79.13
CA LEU A 411 30.26 27.68 -79.35
C LEU A 411 29.98 28.43 -78.04
N ARG A 412 29.61 27.71 -76.97
CA ARG A 412 29.21 28.26 -75.67
C ARG A 412 30.19 27.92 -74.55
N LEU A 413 31.48 27.80 -74.87
CA LEU A 413 32.48 27.33 -73.91
C LEU A 413 32.65 28.26 -72.70
N LYS A 414 32.54 29.57 -72.89
CA LYS A 414 32.62 30.55 -71.79
C LYS A 414 31.43 30.43 -70.83
N GLU A 415 30.22 30.32 -71.36
CA GLU A 415 29.00 30.09 -70.57
C GLU A 415 29.05 28.76 -69.82
N MET A 416 29.57 27.71 -70.47
CA MET A 416 29.85 26.41 -69.87
C MET A 416 30.78 26.51 -68.66
N CYS A 417 31.89 27.26 -68.77
CA CYS A 417 32.83 27.43 -67.66
C CYS A 417 32.18 28.09 -66.44
N VAL A 418 31.39 29.14 -66.67
CA VAL A 418 30.70 29.89 -65.60
C VAL A 418 29.65 29.01 -64.93
N ALA A 419 28.82 28.31 -65.71
CA ALA A 419 27.77 27.47 -65.17
C ALA A 419 28.32 26.24 -64.42
N LEU A 420 29.36 25.59 -64.94
CA LEU A 420 30.04 24.48 -64.27
C LEU A 420 30.62 24.93 -62.92
N THR A 421 31.23 26.12 -62.88
CA THR A 421 31.77 26.70 -61.63
C THR A 421 30.66 27.02 -60.63
N CYS A 422 29.59 27.72 -61.06
CA CYS A 422 28.48 28.14 -60.20
C CYS A 422 27.65 26.95 -59.65
N LEU A 423 27.37 25.97 -60.50
CA LEU A 423 26.65 24.76 -60.09
C LEU A 423 27.50 23.91 -59.13
N TYR A 424 28.81 23.80 -59.37
CA TYR A 424 29.70 23.12 -58.44
C TYR A 424 29.83 23.84 -57.10
N GLU A 425 29.90 25.18 -57.08
CA GLU A 425 29.89 25.96 -55.83
C GLU A 425 28.60 25.71 -55.03
N THR A 426 27.45 25.70 -55.70
CA THR A 426 26.15 25.41 -55.09
C THR A 426 26.12 23.98 -54.52
N TYR A 427 26.56 23.00 -55.30
CA TYR A 427 26.71 21.61 -54.85
C TYR A 427 27.61 21.49 -53.63
N ARG A 428 28.77 22.16 -53.61
CA ARG A 428 29.71 22.15 -52.49
C ARG A 428 29.09 22.73 -51.21
N VAL A 429 28.38 23.85 -51.32
CA VAL A 429 27.69 24.48 -50.18
C VAL A 429 26.59 23.57 -49.64
N ASN A 430 25.76 22.99 -50.52
CA ASN A 430 24.71 22.05 -50.12
C ASN A 430 25.28 20.81 -49.43
N ARG A 431 26.37 20.24 -49.96
CA ARG A 431 27.06 19.09 -49.35
C ARG A 431 27.64 19.43 -47.98
N TYR A 432 28.22 20.63 -47.83
CA TYR A 432 28.72 21.11 -46.54
C TYR A 432 27.59 21.19 -45.50
N TRP A 433 26.45 21.78 -45.85
CA TRP A 433 25.30 21.86 -44.94
C TRP A 433 24.68 20.51 -44.63
N TYR A 434 24.60 19.61 -45.62
CA TYR A 434 24.12 18.25 -45.42
C TYR A 434 25.02 17.48 -44.44
N ARG A 435 26.35 17.53 -44.64
CA ARG A 435 27.32 16.92 -43.73
C ARG A 435 27.22 17.52 -42.32
N ARG A 436 27.12 18.84 -42.20
CA ARG A 436 27.00 19.52 -40.91
C ARG A 436 25.72 19.15 -40.17
N LEU A 437 24.62 18.95 -40.90
CA LEU A 437 23.35 18.49 -40.33
C LEU A 437 23.46 17.05 -39.84
N GLN A 438 24.15 16.16 -40.56
CA GLN A 438 24.38 14.79 -40.11
C GLN A 438 25.27 14.73 -38.87
N GLU A 439 26.40 15.45 -38.86
CA GLU A 439 27.26 15.60 -37.68
C GLU A 439 26.47 16.10 -36.46
N SER A 440 25.61 17.10 -36.65
CA SER A 440 24.75 17.62 -35.57
C SER A 440 23.73 16.59 -35.06
N ARG A 441 23.21 15.72 -35.93
CA ARG A 441 22.23 14.68 -35.55
C ARG A 441 22.88 13.55 -34.77
N GLU A 442 24.09 13.13 -35.15
CA GLU A 442 24.87 12.14 -34.41
C GLU A 442 25.15 12.60 -32.98
N ILE A 443 25.57 13.86 -32.82
CA ILE A 443 25.81 14.48 -31.50
C ILE A 443 24.53 14.48 -30.65
N VAL A 444 23.39 14.87 -31.24
CA VAL A 444 22.10 14.87 -30.51
C VAL A 444 21.66 13.46 -30.13
N ALA A 445 21.86 12.47 -30.99
CA ALA A 445 21.58 11.07 -30.67
C ALA A 445 22.42 10.59 -29.48
N GLU A 446 23.71 10.94 -29.45
CA GLU A 446 24.60 10.59 -28.32
C GLU A 446 24.17 11.26 -27.01
N HIS A 447 23.79 12.54 -27.04
CA HIS A 447 23.27 13.23 -25.86
C HIS A 447 21.98 12.61 -25.34
N LEU A 448 21.03 12.27 -26.22
CA LEU A 448 19.77 11.62 -25.83
C LEU A 448 20.02 10.25 -25.21
N ARG A 449 20.98 9.49 -25.75
CA ARG A 449 21.41 8.20 -25.17
C ARG A 449 22.02 8.41 -23.79
N GLY A 450 22.86 9.42 -23.60
CA GLY A 450 23.43 9.76 -22.30
C GLY A 450 22.36 10.09 -21.25
N VAL A 451 21.36 10.89 -21.61
CA VAL A 451 20.23 11.21 -20.73
C VAL A 451 19.40 9.97 -20.38
N ALA A 452 19.15 9.09 -21.35
CA ALA A 452 18.45 7.83 -21.12
C ALA A 452 19.18 6.96 -20.08
N THR A 453 20.51 6.82 -20.20
CA THR A 453 21.33 6.06 -19.24
C THR A 453 21.33 6.69 -17.85
N ILE A 454 21.39 8.01 -17.73
CA ILE A 454 21.30 8.70 -16.43
C ILE A 454 19.95 8.40 -15.75
N MET A 455 18.85 8.47 -16.50
CA MET A 455 17.51 8.19 -15.98
C MET A 455 17.34 6.73 -15.55
N GLU A 456 17.95 5.80 -16.29
CA GLU A 456 17.97 4.38 -15.93
C GLU A 456 18.76 4.14 -14.64
N ASN A 457 19.97 4.70 -14.54
CA ASN A 457 20.81 4.60 -13.34
C ASN A 457 20.13 5.19 -12.09
N LEU A 458 19.50 6.36 -12.20
CA LEU A 458 18.74 6.98 -11.11
C LEU A 458 17.56 6.09 -10.68
N SER A 459 16.88 5.47 -11.64
CA SER A 459 15.76 4.56 -11.36
C SER A 459 16.22 3.30 -10.61
N ASP A 460 17.42 2.82 -10.91
CA ASP A 460 18.01 1.63 -10.29
C ASP A 460 18.65 1.92 -8.93
N GLU A 461 19.25 3.10 -8.74
CA GLU A 461 19.78 3.57 -7.44
C GLU A 461 18.67 3.71 -6.38
N LEU A 462 17.49 4.17 -6.80
CA LEU A 462 16.28 4.18 -5.96
C LEU A 462 15.82 2.77 -5.53
N VAL A 463 16.13 1.73 -6.32
CA VAL A 463 15.84 0.33 -5.96
C VAL A 463 16.90 -0.22 -5.03
N GLN A 464 18.17 -0.01 -5.35
CA GLN A 464 19.28 -0.54 -4.56
C GLN A 464 19.28 -0.01 -3.13
N THR A 465 18.95 1.27 -2.93
CA THR A 465 18.86 1.86 -1.59
C THR A 465 17.72 1.26 -0.76
N ALA A 466 16.55 1.02 -1.36
CA ALA A 466 15.39 0.45 -0.67
C ALA A 466 15.57 -1.05 -0.35
N ASP A 467 16.01 -1.85 -1.35
CA ASP A 467 16.24 -3.29 -1.18
C ASP A 467 17.42 -3.57 -0.23
N CYS A 468 18.46 -2.74 -0.25
CA CYS A 468 19.58 -2.86 0.68
C CYS A 468 19.13 -2.58 2.13
N ALA A 469 18.31 -1.55 2.35
CA ALA A 469 17.80 -1.23 3.68
C ALA A 469 16.91 -2.37 4.24
N GLU A 470 15.99 -2.92 3.45
CA GLU A 470 15.14 -4.03 3.89
C GLU A 470 15.93 -5.31 4.16
N ARG A 471 16.86 -5.69 3.27
CA ARG A 471 17.71 -6.87 3.48
C ARG A 471 18.61 -6.71 4.70
N LEU A 472 19.08 -5.50 4.96
CA LEU A 472 19.94 -5.21 6.11
C LEU A 472 19.16 -5.23 7.42
N ASP A 473 17.94 -4.69 7.45
CA ASP A 473 17.05 -4.73 8.62
C ASP A 473 16.74 -6.19 9.02
N GLU A 474 16.33 -7.00 8.05
CA GLU A 474 16.02 -8.41 8.24
C GLU A 474 17.26 -9.20 8.73
N ALA A 475 18.45 -8.95 8.14
CA ALA A 475 19.69 -9.59 8.55
C ALA A 475 20.13 -9.21 9.99
N LEU A 476 19.96 -7.94 10.36
CA LEU A 476 20.25 -7.44 11.71
C LEU A 476 19.28 -8.04 12.73
N ARG A 477 17.97 -8.05 12.45
CA ARG A 477 16.95 -8.66 13.33
C ARG A 477 17.22 -10.13 13.60
N ARG A 478 17.55 -10.91 12.57
CA ARG A 478 17.90 -12.35 12.75
C ARG A 478 19.12 -12.54 13.64
N ARG A 479 20.17 -11.73 13.43
CA ARG A 479 21.41 -11.83 14.23
C ARG A 479 21.22 -11.38 15.67
N LEU A 480 20.45 -10.32 15.90
CA LEU A 480 20.11 -9.84 17.24
C LEU A 480 19.25 -10.86 18.00
N LYS A 481 18.29 -11.50 17.32
CA LYS A 481 17.47 -12.57 17.90
C LYS A 481 18.30 -13.82 18.24
N HIS A 482 19.26 -14.21 17.41
CA HIS A 482 20.15 -15.34 17.69
C HIS A 482 21.05 -15.10 18.91
N LEU A 483 21.38 -13.84 19.21
CA LEU A 483 22.21 -13.46 20.36
C LEU A 483 21.38 -13.11 21.60
N ASP A 484 20.06 -13.32 21.55
CA ASP A 484 19.10 -13.02 22.62
C ASP A 484 19.16 -11.56 23.10
N ILE A 485 19.48 -10.63 22.19
CA ILE A 485 19.54 -9.19 22.48
C ILE A 485 18.15 -8.61 22.22
N PRO A 486 17.46 -8.08 23.25
CA PRO A 486 16.12 -7.52 23.09
C PRO A 486 16.20 -6.17 22.36
N VAL A 487 15.48 -6.05 21.25
CA VAL A 487 15.39 -4.83 20.44
C VAL A 487 13.92 -4.56 20.11
N THR A 488 13.46 -3.34 20.36
CA THR A 488 12.08 -2.90 20.13
C THR A 488 11.87 -2.56 18.65
N SER A 489 12.76 -1.76 18.07
CA SER A 489 12.74 -1.42 16.63
C SER A 489 14.14 -1.10 16.12
N ILE A 490 14.34 -1.32 14.82
CA ILE A 490 15.52 -0.92 14.06
C ILE A 490 14.99 -0.16 12.86
N ASP A 491 15.44 1.08 12.72
CA ASP A 491 15.09 1.95 11.60
C ASP A 491 16.38 2.26 10.83
N ILE A 492 16.41 1.92 9.54
CA ILE A 492 17.58 2.12 8.67
C ILE A 492 17.19 3.15 7.62
N ALA A 493 17.89 4.29 7.61
CA ALA A 493 17.65 5.36 6.67
C ALA A 493 18.96 5.83 6.04
N PRO A 494 18.96 6.21 4.75
CA PRO A 494 20.07 6.97 4.18
C PRO A 494 20.07 8.39 4.75
N ARG A 495 21.24 8.86 5.18
CA ARG A 495 21.49 10.26 5.55
C ARG A 495 21.67 11.12 4.29
N GLU A 496 21.56 12.44 4.43
CA GLU A 496 21.79 13.42 3.35
C GLU A 496 23.15 13.22 2.63
N ASP A 497 24.16 12.71 3.34
CA ASP A 497 25.50 12.42 2.81
C ASP A 497 25.60 11.07 2.06
N GLY A 498 24.47 10.37 1.81
CA GLY A 498 24.41 9.05 1.18
C GLY A 498 24.89 7.89 2.05
N ARG A 499 25.27 8.16 3.31
CA ARG A 499 25.72 7.15 4.28
C ARG A 499 24.56 6.60 5.08
N LEU A 500 24.66 5.34 5.51
CA LEU A 500 23.63 4.70 6.31
C LEU A 500 23.58 5.27 7.74
N GLU A 501 22.40 5.69 8.17
CA GLU A 501 22.07 5.94 9.57
C GLU A 501 21.20 4.78 10.08
N ILE A 502 21.61 4.19 11.20
CA ILE A 502 20.86 3.10 11.83
C ILE A 502 20.44 3.58 13.22
N VAL A 503 19.12 3.66 13.43
CA VAL A 503 18.52 4.02 14.72
C VAL A 503 18.03 2.74 15.37
N VAL A 504 18.49 2.48 16.59
CA VAL A 504 18.12 1.27 17.34
C VAL A 504 17.41 1.68 18.61
N LYS A 505 16.23 1.09 18.85
CA LYS A 505 15.47 1.21 20.11
C LYS A 505 15.49 -0.10 20.86
N ARG A 506 15.85 -0.06 22.14
CA ARG A 506 15.91 -1.25 23.00
C ARG A 506 15.48 -0.95 24.42
N PRO A 507 15.16 -1.97 25.21
CA PRO A 507 15.03 -1.83 26.66
C PRO A 507 16.31 -1.24 27.31
N PRO A 508 16.16 -0.52 28.43
CA PRO A 508 17.26 0.18 29.07
C PRO A 508 18.39 -0.78 29.47
N CYS A 509 19.64 -0.37 29.18
CA CYS A 509 20.84 -1.18 29.44
C CYS A 509 21.41 -1.05 30.86
N ARG A 510 20.74 -0.31 31.75
CA ARG A 510 21.17 -0.12 33.16
C ARG A 510 22.66 0.24 33.32
N GLY A 511 23.21 1.02 32.39
CA GLY A 511 24.61 1.47 32.44
C GLY A 511 25.65 0.53 31.82
N GLU A 512 25.25 -0.63 31.29
CA GLU A 512 26.18 -1.60 30.66
C GLU A 512 26.78 -1.13 29.32
N MET A 513 26.34 0.03 28.80
CA MET A 513 26.78 0.59 27.51
C MET A 513 26.69 -0.42 26.34
N ALA A 514 25.68 -1.30 26.38
CA ALA A 514 25.46 -2.33 25.36
C ALA A 514 25.32 -1.76 23.93
N CYS A 515 24.86 -0.52 23.80
CA CYS A 515 24.82 0.20 22.52
C CYS A 515 26.22 0.33 21.88
N ARG A 516 27.25 0.63 22.68
CA ARG A 516 28.63 0.82 22.23
C ARG A 516 29.43 -0.48 22.14
N TYR A 517 29.28 -1.38 23.11
CA TYR A 517 30.14 -2.57 23.20
C TYR A 517 29.57 -3.84 22.56
N ILE A 518 28.26 -3.92 22.37
CA ILE A 518 27.59 -5.12 21.83
C ILE A 518 26.98 -4.81 20.48
N ILE A 519 26.15 -3.78 20.41
CA ILE A 519 25.33 -3.51 19.21
C ILE A 519 26.17 -2.84 18.11
N ALA A 520 26.96 -1.80 18.41
CA ALA A 520 27.81 -1.18 17.40
C ALA A 520 28.81 -2.15 16.73
N PRO A 521 29.51 -3.05 17.45
CA PRO A 521 30.38 -4.05 16.84
C PRO A 521 29.62 -5.12 16.05
N LEU A 522 28.43 -5.52 16.53
CA LEU A 522 27.58 -6.48 15.81
C LEU A 522 27.11 -5.90 14.47
N VAL A 523 26.59 -4.67 14.49
CA VAL A 523 26.19 -3.93 13.29
C VAL A 523 27.39 -3.78 12.37
N SER A 524 28.57 -3.44 12.90
CA SER A 524 29.78 -3.32 12.10
C SER A 524 30.17 -4.62 11.40
N LYS A 525 29.95 -5.76 12.07
CA LYS A 525 30.25 -7.09 11.51
C LYS A 525 29.24 -7.52 10.45
N VAL A 526 27.96 -7.19 10.62
CA VAL A 526 26.89 -7.52 9.67
C VAL A 526 26.99 -6.65 8.42
N VAL A 527 27.23 -5.34 8.59
CA VAL A 527 27.39 -4.38 7.48
C VAL A 527 28.78 -4.46 6.84
N ARG A 528 29.76 -5.12 7.50
CA ARG A 528 31.18 -5.18 7.10
C ARG A 528 31.83 -3.79 6.96
N GLN A 529 31.37 -2.83 7.73
CA GLN A 529 31.89 -1.45 7.81
C GLN A 529 31.92 -1.04 9.29
N PRO A 530 32.91 -0.29 9.78
CA PRO A 530 32.91 0.13 11.18
C PRO A 530 31.80 1.15 11.43
N PHE A 531 31.02 0.96 12.49
CA PHE A 531 29.97 1.88 12.97
C PHE A 531 30.27 2.30 14.41
N SER A 532 29.98 3.57 14.72
CA SER A 532 30.10 4.15 16.05
C SER A 532 28.79 4.81 16.47
N VAL A 533 28.53 4.80 17.78
CA VAL A 533 27.36 5.46 18.36
C VAL A 533 27.63 6.96 18.45
N VAL A 534 26.78 7.79 17.85
CA VAL A 534 26.93 9.25 17.82
C VAL A 534 26.00 9.92 18.82
N GLU A 535 24.72 9.56 18.80
CA GLU A 535 23.71 10.08 19.72
C GLU A 535 23.12 8.93 20.54
N THR A 536 22.95 9.16 21.85
CA THR A 536 22.30 8.24 22.78
C THR A 536 21.31 8.98 23.64
N ASP A 537 20.07 8.54 23.59
CA ASP A 537 19.02 8.90 24.53
C ASP A 537 18.69 7.65 25.37
N CYS A 538 19.40 7.49 26.48
CA CYS A 538 19.20 6.39 27.41
C CYS A 538 18.51 6.94 28.67
N PRO A 539 17.40 6.33 29.12
CA PRO A 539 16.72 6.75 30.33
C PRO A 539 17.60 6.52 31.57
N ARG A 540 17.49 7.41 32.56
CA ARG A 540 18.23 7.28 33.82
C ARG A 540 17.67 6.14 34.68
N GLU A 541 18.46 5.66 35.62
CA GLU A 541 18.08 4.57 36.51
C GLU A 541 16.80 4.94 37.29
N GLY A 542 15.71 4.21 37.04
CA GLY A 542 14.37 4.47 37.61
C GLY A 542 13.37 5.14 36.66
N GLU A 543 13.81 5.68 35.52
CA GLU A 543 12.91 6.20 34.48
C GLU A 543 12.42 5.08 33.55
N THR A 544 11.15 5.15 33.16
CA THR A 544 10.57 4.16 32.26
C THR A 544 10.60 4.66 30.82
N GLY A 545 11.55 4.17 30.03
CA GLY A 545 11.71 4.49 28.61
C GLY A 545 12.57 3.45 27.90
N ASP A 546 12.58 3.49 26.58
CA ASP A 546 13.49 2.70 25.75
C ASP A 546 14.78 3.50 25.54
N CYS A 547 15.95 2.85 25.60
CA CYS A 547 17.17 3.49 25.17
C CYS A 547 17.20 3.53 23.63
N THR A 548 17.24 4.74 23.08
CA THR A 548 17.33 5.01 21.65
C THR A 548 18.72 5.52 21.34
N PHE A 549 19.37 4.99 20.32
CA PHE A 549 20.68 5.49 19.91
C PHE A 549 20.88 5.40 18.40
N LYS A 550 21.69 6.32 17.88
CA LYS A 550 22.03 6.43 16.47
C LYS A 550 23.44 5.92 16.20
N LEU A 551 23.57 5.07 15.20
CA LEU A 551 24.83 4.52 14.71
C LEU A 551 25.15 5.15 13.36
N HIS A 552 26.34 5.75 13.25
CA HIS A 552 26.90 6.24 11.99
C HIS A 552 28.16 5.45 11.63
N PRO A 553 28.57 5.40 10.35
CA PRO A 553 29.84 4.82 9.96
C PRO A 553 30.98 5.56 10.67
N ALA A 554 31.85 4.81 11.33
CA ALA A 554 32.96 5.38 12.08
C ALA A 554 33.92 6.11 11.14
N HIS A 555 34.26 7.35 11.49
CA HIS A 555 35.25 8.13 10.75
C HIS A 555 36.65 7.54 11.01
N ARG A 556 37.39 7.20 9.95
CA ARG A 556 38.79 6.72 10.06
C ARG A 556 39.76 7.80 10.54
N TYR A 557 39.41 9.07 10.36
CA TYR A 557 40.25 10.22 10.72
C TYR A 557 39.37 11.33 11.29
N GLN A 558 39.81 11.92 12.41
CA GLN A 558 39.21 13.12 12.97
C GLN A 558 40.08 14.31 12.56
N VAL A 559 39.54 15.19 11.72
CA VAL A 559 40.25 16.39 11.28
C VAL A 559 39.95 17.50 12.27
N THR A 560 40.95 17.93 13.02
CA THR A 560 40.88 19.14 13.84
C THR A 560 41.36 20.30 12.97
N VAL A 561 40.44 21.20 12.61
CA VAL A 561 40.80 22.43 11.91
C VAL A 561 41.11 23.47 12.99
N GLY A 562 42.36 23.95 13.00
CA GLY A 562 42.84 25.01 13.88
C GLY A 562 42.72 26.39 13.25
#